data_AF-A0A833LFC6-F1
#
_entry.id   AF-A0A833LFC6-F1
#
_cell.length_a   1.000
_cell.length_b   1.000
_cell.length_c   1.000
_cell.angle_alpha   90.00
_cell.angle_beta   90.00
_cell.angle_gamma   90.00
#
_symmetry.space_group_name_H-M   'P 1'
#
loop_
_entity.id
_entity.type
_entity.pdbx_description
1 polymer ?
#
loop_
_entity_poly.entity_id
_entity_poly.type
_entity_poly.pdbx_seq_one_letter_code
_entity_poly.pdbx_strand_id
1 'polypeptide(L)' 'DAALKAANVVMTGYEAVGSGYVAAFFRGDVAAVKAGGEAGAEAGKRVGEIVSVQVIPRPHDDLAGLGKWLTPPTA' A
#
# COMPACT_ATOMS: atom_id res chain seq x y z
N ASP A 1 -3.59 0.91 9.71
CA ASP A 1 -4.09 0.06 10.82
C ASP A 1 -4.72 -1.23 10.30
N ALA A 2 -5.92 -1.17 9.71
CA ALA A 2 -6.65 -2.37 9.26
C ALA A 2 -5.83 -3.30 8.36
N ALA A 3 -5.10 -2.76 7.38
CA ALA A 3 -4.25 -3.54 6.48
C ALA A 3 -3.15 -4.34 7.21
N LEU A 4 -2.49 -3.74 8.20
CA LEU A 4 -1.42 -4.36 8.99
C LEU A 4 -1.93 -5.44 9.96
N LYS A 5 -3.19 -5.31 10.41
CA LYS A 5 -3.83 -6.30 11.28
C LYS A 5 -4.44 -7.46 10.50
N ALA A 6 -4.86 -7.22 9.26
CA ALA A 6 -5.51 -8.23 8.43
C ALA A 6 -4.53 -9.22 7.80
N ALA A 7 -3.29 -8.82 7.54
CA ALA A 7 -2.31 -9.65 6.87
C ALA A 7 -0.88 -9.30 7.29
N ASN A 8 0.05 -10.23 7.07
CA ASN A 8 1.48 -10.02 7.26
C ASN A 8 2.04 -9.14 6.13
N VAL A 9 1.79 -7.83 6.24
CA VAL A 9 2.28 -6.80 5.32
C VAL A 9 3.08 -5.76 6.09
N VAL A 10 4.07 -5.18 5.42
CA VAL A 10 4.90 -4.10 5.95
C VAL A 10 4.49 -2.81 5.26
N MET A 11 4.19 -1.78 6.03
CA MET A 11 3.95 -0.44 5.49
C MET A 11 5.29 0.22 5.19
N THR A 12 5.58 0.49 3.92
CA THR A 12 6.84 1.15 3.52
C THR A 12 6.77 2.66 3.74
N GLY A 13 5.57 3.24 3.64
CA GLY A 13 5.33 4.65 3.92
C GLY A 13 4.03 5.14 3.31
N TYR A 14 3.86 6.44 3.29
CA TYR A 14 2.74 7.11 2.63
C TYR A 14 3.25 8.37 1.93
N GLU A 15 2.65 8.69 0.78
CA GLU A 15 2.94 9.91 0.04
C GLU A 15 1.68 10.75 -0.10
N ALA A 16 1.79 12.03 0.28
CA ALA A 16 0.78 13.01 -0.03
C ALA A 16 1.02 13.52 -1.46
N VAL A 17 0.08 13.21 -2.37
CA VAL A 17 0.17 13.60 -3.79
C VAL A 17 -0.28 15.06 -3.99
N GLY A 18 -1.01 15.62 -3.02
CA GLY A 18 -1.59 16.96 -3.06
C GLY A 18 -3.11 16.93 -3.20
N SER A 19 -3.76 18.09 -3.12
CA SER A 19 -5.22 18.24 -3.25
C SER A 19 -6.06 17.36 -2.28
N GLY A 20 -5.50 17.03 -1.12
CA GLY A 20 -6.14 16.16 -0.13
C GLY A 20 -5.98 14.66 -0.39
N TYR A 21 -5.26 14.25 -1.44
CA TYR A 21 -5.00 12.84 -1.74
C TYR A 21 -3.71 12.34 -1.08
N VAL A 22 -3.82 11.18 -0.46
CA VAL A 22 -2.70 10.45 0.16
C VAL A 22 -2.74 9.01 -0.32
N ALA A 23 -1.58 8.51 -0.73
CA ALA A 23 -1.38 7.11 -1.10
C ALA A 23 -0.52 6.41 -0.04
N ALA A 24 -1.00 5.29 0.49
CA ALA A 24 -0.23 4.46 1.40
C ALA A 24 0.36 3.26 0.64
N PHE A 25 1.60 2.91 0.95
CA PHE A 25 2.34 1.84 0.30
C PHE A 25 2.57 0.68 1.27
N PHE A 26 2.25 -0.52 0.81
CA PHE A 26 2.42 -1.76 1.56
C PHE A 26 3.17 -2.78 0.72
N ARG A 27 3.98 -3.59 1.39
CA ARG A 27 4.72 -4.71 0.78
C ARG A 27 4.55 -6.00 1.55
N GLY A 28 4.62 -7.10 0.84
CA GLY A 28 4.51 -8.46 1.35
C GLY A 28 4.22 -9.43 0.21
N ASP A 29 3.91 -10.68 0.56
CA ASP A 29 3.47 -11.67 -0.41
C ASP A 29 2.15 -11.26 -1.08
N VAL A 30 1.97 -11.62 -2.35
CA VAL A 30 0.80 -11.23 -3.17
C VAL A 30 -0.53 -11.53 -2.46
N ALA A 31 -0.62 -12.67 -1.77
CA ALA A 31 -1.81 -13.03 -1.00
C ALA A 31 -2.03 -12.10 0.20
N ALA A 32 -0.96 -11.72 0.91
CA ALA A 32 -1.01 -10.83 2.06
C ALA A 32 -1.35 -9.39 1.65
N VAL A 33 -0.72 -8.84 0.61
CA VAL A 33 -1.06 -7.48 0.13
C VAL A 33 -2.46 -7.38 -0.44
N LYS A 34 -3.00 -8.46 -1.04
CA LYS A 34 -4.40 -8.48 -1.48
C LYS A 34 -5.36 -8.39 -0.28
N ALA A 35 -5.21 -9.28 0.69
CA ALA A 35 -6.07 -9.31 1.88
C ALA A 35 -5.94 -8.03 2.72
N GLY A 36 -4.71 -7.55 2.93
CA GLY A 36 -4.43 -6.31 3.64
C GLY A 36 -4.98 -5.08 2.91
N GLY A 37 -4.84 -5.02 1.58
CA GLY A 37 -5.37 -3.94 0.75
C GLY A 37 -6.89 -3.86 0.77
N GLU A 38 -7.57 -5.01 0.65
CA GLU A 38 -9.03 -5.09 0.73
C GLU A 38 -9.54 -4.64 2.11
N ALA A 39 -8.92 -5.12 3.20
CA ALA A 39 -9.26 -4.70 4.56
C ALA A 39 -8.98 -3.21 4.82
N GLY A 40 -7.87 -2.69 4.28
CA GLY A 40 -7.51 -1.27 4.34
C GLY A 40 -8.52 -0.39 3.60
N ALA A 41 -8.95 -0.82 2.41
CA ALA A 41 -9.94 -0.12 1.60
C ALA A 41 -11.32 -0.10 2.28
N GLU A 42 -11.76 -1.22 2.85
CA GLU A 42 -13.02 -1.30 3.58
C GLU A 42 -13.04 -0.40 4.82
N ALA A 43 -11.94 -0.38 5.58
CA ALA A 43 -11.80 0.52 6.73
C ALA A 43 -11.74 1.99 6.29
N GLY A 44 -11.00 2.29 5.21
CA GLY A 44 -10.85 3.65 4.69
C GLY A 44 -12.16 4.22 4.15
N LYS A 45 -13.02 3.40 3.52
CA LYS A 45 -14.37 3.78 3.08
C LYS A 45 -15.27 4.30 4.20
N ARG A 46 -15.01 3.92 5.46
CA ARG A 46 -15.80 4.37 6.63
C ARG A 46 -15.40 5.78 7.09
N VAL A 47 -14.20 6.22 6.73
CA VAL A 47 -13.61 7.49 7.21
C VAL A 47 -13.53 8.51 6.06
N GLY A 48 -13.43 8.07 4.81
CA GLY A 48 -13.36 8.93 3.63
C GLY A 48 -13.55 8.16 2.32
N GLU A 49 -13.16 8.80 1.23
CA GLU A 49 -13.29 8.23 -0.12
C GLU A 49 -12.02 7.46 -0.52
N ILE A 50 -12.21 6.24 -1.06
CA ILE A 50 -11.14 5.45 -1.65
C ILE A 50 -11.16 5.64 -3.16
N VAL A 51 -10.13 6.32 -3.68
CA VAL A 51 -9.98 6.58 -5.11
C VAL A 51 -9.57 5.31 -5.86
N SER A 52 -8.58 4.58 -5.35
CA SER A 52 -8.05 3.40 -6.01
C SER A 52 -7.36 2.44 -5.04
N VAL A 53 -7.39 1.15 -5.38
CA VAL A 53 -6.67 0.09 -4.70
C VAL A 53 -6.03 -0.77 -5.78
N GLN A 54 -4.71 -0.87 -5.77
CA GLN A 54 -3.97 -1.61 -6.78
C GLN A 54 -3.00 -2.57 -6.10
N VAL A 55 -3.00 -3.82 -6.55
CA VAL A 55 -2.02 -4.83 -6.17
C VAL A 55 -1.11 -5.10 -7.37
N ILE A 56 0.20 -5.13 -7.13
CA ILE A 56 1.22 -5.40 -8.14
C ILE A 56 1.96 -6.67 -7.71
N PRO A 57 1.62 -7.85 -8.28
CA PRO A 57 2.16 -9.13 -7.83
C PRO A 57 3.67 -9.28 -8.04
N ARG A 58 4.18 -8.70 -9.13
CA ARG A 58 5.59 -8.77 -9.51
C ARG A 58 6.04 -7.41 -10.04
N PRO A 59 6.45 -6.49 -9.16
CA PRO A 59 6.98 -5.19 -9.58
C PRO A 59 8.29 -5.39 -10.34
N HIS A 60 8.49 -4.61 -11.41
CA HIS A 60 9.76 -4.57 -12.12
C HIS A 60 10.82 -3.86 -11.25
N ASP A 61 12.10 -4.25 -11.36
CA ASP A 61 13.17 -3.72 -10.51
C ASP A 61 13.35 -2.20 -10.65
N ASP A 62 13.16 -1.66 -11.86
CA ASP A 62 13.20 -0.23 -12.15
C ASP A 62 12.13 0.59 -11.38
N LEU A 63 11.09 -0.06 -10.85
CA LEU A 63 10.04 0.61 -10.09
C LEU A 63 10.58 1.21 -8.78
N ALA A 64 11.64 0.64 -8.21
CA ALA A 64 12.29 1.18 -7.02
C ALA A 64 12.94 2.54 -7.28
N GLY A 65 13.36 2.83 -8.52
CA GLY A 65 13.95 4.12 -8.90
C GLY A 65 12.94 5.26 -9.03
N LEU A 66 11.65 4.95 -9.13
CA LEU A 66 10.59 5.94 -9.38
C LEU A 66 9.96 6.51 -8.11
N GLY A 67 10.17 5.87 -6.95
CA GLY A 67 9.56 6.34 -5.72
C GLY A 67 10.24 5.81 -4.47
N LYS A 68 10.51 6.71 -3.51
CA LYS A 68 11.18 6.40 -2.24
C LYS A 68 10.50 5.30 -1.41
N TRP A 69 9.19 5.11 -1.59
CA TRP A 69 8.39 4.10 -0.89
C TRP A 69 8.26 2.77 -1.63
N LEU A 70 8.81 2.69 -2.85
CA LEU A 70 8.82 1.51 -3.71
C LEU A 70 10.14 0.74 -3.63
N THR A 71 11.10 1.22 -2.85
CA THR A 71 12.36 0.51 -2.55
C THR A 71 12.13 -0.55 -1.48
N PRO A 72 12.76 -1.74 -1.58
CA PRO A 72 12.64 -2.74 -0.52
C PRO A 72 13.10 -2.11 0.79
N PRO A 73 12.39 -2.32 1.91
CA PRO A 73 12.93 -1.91 3.20
C PRO A 73 14.28 -2.62 3.36
N THR A 74 15.37 -1.87 3.30
CA THR A 74 16.69 -2.35 3.69
C THR A 74 16.56 -2.85 5.12
N ALA A 75 16.90 -4.13 5.31
CA ALA A 75 16.95 -4.77 6.62
C ALA A 75 17.84 -3.98 7.60
#